data_AF-A0A9D6JUW8-F1
#
_entry.id   AF-A0A9D6JUW8-F1
#
_cell.length_a   1.000
_cell.length_b   1.000
_cell.length_c   1.000
_cell.angle_alpha   90.00
_cell.angle_beta   90.00
_cell.angle_gamma   90.00
#
_symmetry.space_group_name_H-M   'P 1'
#
loop_
_entity.id
_entity.type
_entity.pdbx_description
1 polymer ?
#
loop_
_entity_poly.entity_id
_entity_poly.type
_entity_poly.pdbx_seq_one_letter_code
_entity_poly.pdbx_strand_id
1 'polypeptide(L)' 'MPGNRSRKKRRKYQQRLRRRDQITRMLVDLGIHYLSTLGLEHAGNFLRQQNVPDAVIARVLLFPRLRRRY' A
#
# COMPACT_ATOMS: atom_id res chain seq x y z
N MET A 1 -3.45 34.54 -20.53
CA MET A 1 -3.30 33.06 -20.54
C MET A 1 -3.80 32.44 -19.22
N PRO A 2 -5.13 32.22 -19.02
CA PRO A 2 -5.70 31.74 -17.74
C PRO A 2 -5.73 30.20 -17.58
N GLY A 3 -5.54 29.44 -18.66
CA GLY A 3 -5.81 27.99 -18.69
C GLY A 3 -4.86 27.10 -17.87
N ASN A 4 -3.64 27.56 -17.57
CA ASN A 4 -2.61 26.71 -16.95
C ASN A 4 -2.80 26.52 -15.43
N ARG A 5 -3.34 27.51 -14.71
CA ARG A 5 -3.58 27.41 -13.26
C ARG A 5 -4.72 26.44 -12.93
N SER A 6 -5.78 26.45 -13.74
CA SER A 6 -6.93 25.54 -13.62
C SER A 6 -6.51 24.06 -13.79
N ARG A 7 -5.71 23.76 -14.83
CA ARG A 7 -5.19 22.40 -15.07
C ARG A 7 -4.33 21.87 -13.91
N LYS A 8 -3.44 22.71 -13.35
CA LYS A 8 -2.60 22.31 -12.20
C LYS A 8 -3.42 22.01 -10.94
N LYS A 9 -4.42 22.85 -10.60
CA LYS A 9 -5.33 22.58 -9.47
C LYS A 9 -6.08 21.26 -9.66
N ARG A 10 -6.68 21.05 -10.84
CA ARG A 10 -7.45 19.84 -11.12
C ARG A 10 -6.62 18.56 -10.96
N ARG A 11 -5.36 18.54 -11.45
CA ARG A 11 -4.43 17.42 -11.21
C ARG A 11 -4.10 17.20 -9.73
N LYS A 12 -3.87 18.27 -8.96
CA LYS A 12 -3.55 18.18 -7.52
C LYS A 12 -4.69 17.53 -6.72
N TYR A 13 -5.95 17.89 -7.04
CA TYR A 13 -7.12 17.34 -6.35
C TYR A 13 -7.62 16.01 -6.94
N GLN A 14 -7.29 15.69 -8.19
CA GLN A 14 -7.57 14.38 -8.81
C GLN A 14 -6.52 13.32 -8.48
N GLN A 15 -5.31 13.71 -8.06
CA GLN A 15 -4.34 12.75 -7.56
C GLN A 15 -4.91 12.10 -6.30
N ARG A 16 -5.26 10.81 -6.42
CA ARG A 16 -5.59 9.97 -5.27
C ARG A 16 -4.49 10.17 -4.23
N LEU A 17 -4.88 10.55 -3.01
CA LEU A 17 -3.99 10.63 -1.84
C LEU A 17 -3.14 9.36 -1.77
N ARG A 18 -1.92 9.44 -2.30
CA ARG A 18 -0.92 8.38 -2.11
C ARG A 18 -0.65 8.37 -0.60
N ARG A 19 -0.74 7.18 0.02
CA ARG A 19 -0.41 7.05 1.44
C ARG A 19 1.02 7.56 1.62
N ARG A 20 1.19 8.56 2.48
CA ARG A 20 2.50 9.16 2.81
C ARG A 20 3.35 8.25 3.67
N ASP A 21 2.75 7.21 4.23
CA ASP A 21 3.39 6.32 5.19
C ASP A 21 4.32 5.34 4.46
N GLN A 22 5.58 5.76 4.34
CA GLN A 22 6.64 5.01 3.66
C GLN A 22 7.06 3.77 4.45
N ILE A 23 6.99 3.82 5.78
CA ILE A 23 7.38 2.70 6.65
C ILE A 23 6.39 1.55 6.47
N THR A 24 5.09 1.84 6.57
CA THR A 24 4.05 0.83 6.38
C THR A 24 4.11 0.21 4.98
N ARG A 25 4.49 1.00 3.97
CA ARG A 25 4.71 0.50 2.60
C ARG A 25 5.89 -0.48 2.53
N MET A 26 7.03 -0.12 3.10
CA MET A 26 8.22 -0.99 3.14
C MET A 26 7.92 -2.32 3.86
N LEU A 27 7.22 -2.27 4.99
CA LEU A 27 6.82 -3.46 5.74
C LEU A 27 5.90 -4.37 4.92
N VAL A 28 4.94 -3.78 4.20
CA VAL A 28 4.05 -4.51 3.30
C VAL A 28 4.84 -5.16 2.16
N ASP A 29 5.80 -4.47 1.56
CA ASP A 29 6.64 -5.02 0.48
C ASP A 29 7.48 -6.20 0.97
N LEU A 30 8.07 -6.10 2.18
CA LEU A 30 8.76 -7.21 2.85
C LEU A 30 7.82 -8.40 3.13
N GLY A 31 6.62 -8.14 3.63
CA GLY A 31 5.62 -9.18 3.88
C GLY A 31 5.19 -9.92 2.60
N ILE A 32 5.09 -9.21 1.47
CA ILE A 32 4.85 -9.83 0.17
C ILE A 32 6.03 -10.71 -0.25
N HIS A 33 7.27 -10.26 -0.02
CA HIS A 33 8.45 -11.07 -0.32
C HIS A 33 8.47 -12.34 0.54
N TYR A 34 8.19 -12.23 1.84
CA TYR A 34 8.10 -13.37 2.75
C TYR A 34 6.97 -14.33 2.41
N LEU A 35 5.86 -13.85 1.83
CA LEU A 35 4.81 -14.75 1.33
C LEU A 35 5.36 -15.75 0.30
N SER A 36 6.30 -15.32 -0.56
CA SER A 36 6.90 -16.18 -1.59
C SER A 36 7.93 -17.17 -1.03
N THR A 37 8.59 -16.85 0.08
CA THR A 37 9.69 -17.66 0.63
C THR A 37 9.27 -18.51 1.83
N LEU A 38 8.46 -17.97 2.74
CA LEU A 38 8.06 -18.56 4.03
C LEU A 38 6.59 -18.99 4.05
N GLY A 39 5.76 -18.49 3.13
CA GLY A 39 4.34 -18.79 3.09
C GLY A 39 3.47 -17.84 3.91
N LEU A 40 2.15 -18.08 3.84
CA LEU A 40 1.13 -17.12 4.29
C LEU A 40 1.13 -16.88 5.80
N GLU A 41 1.29 -17.93 6.60
CA GLU A 41 1.23 -17.82 8.07
C GLU A 41 2.37 -16.98 8.62
N HIS A 42 3.60 -17.26 8.19
CA HIS A 42 4.78 -16.51 8.63
C HIS A 42 4.75 -15.05 8.16
N ALA A 43 4.32 -14.80 6.92
CA ALA A 43 4.16 -13.44 6.41
C ALA A 43 3.07 -12.65 7.16
N GLY A 44 1.95 -13.31 7.50
CA GLY A 44 0.87 -12.71 8.28
C GLY A 44 1.31 -12.36 9.71
N ASN A 45 2.02 -13.29 10.37
CA ASN A 45 2.54 -13.08 11.72
C ASN A 45 3.58 -11.96 11.76
N PHE A 46 4.48 -11.88 10.77
CA PHE A 46 5.42 -10.77 10.65
C PHE A 46 4.70 -9.42 10.59
N LEU A 47 3.71 -9.27 9.71
CA LEU A 47 2.99 -7.99 9.58
C LEU A 47 2.20 -7.62 10.83
N ARG A 48 1.63 -8.59 11.55
CA ARG A 48 0.95 -8.37 12.83
C ARG A 48 1.91 -7.90 13.91
N GLN A 49 3.09 -8.50 14.03
CA GLN A 49 4.13 -8.09 14.99
C GLN A 49 4.59 -6.65 14.74
N GLN A 50 4.56 -6.20 13.49
CA GLN A 50 4.91 -4.83 13.11
C GLN A 50 3.72 -3.84 13.21
N ASN A 51 2.63 -4.24 13.88
CA ASN A 51 1.42 -3.43 14.09
C ASN A 51 0.74 -2.97 12.78
N VAL A 52 0.87 -3.75 11.70
CA VAL A 52 0.14 -3.46 10.47
C VAL A 52 -1.33 -3.86 10.67
N PRO A 53 -2.31 -3.00 10.34
CA PRO A 53 -3.72 -3.33 10.56
C PRO A 53 -4.16 -4.58 9.78
N ASP A 54 -4.97 -5.45 10.40
CA ASP A 54 -5.45 -6.69 9.78
C ASP A 54 -6.18 -6.46 8.44
N ALA A 55 -6.90 -5.34 8.31
CA ALA A 55 -7.55 -4.95 7.06
C ALA A 55 -6.56 -4.68 5.90
N VAL A 56 -5.31 -4.32 6.21
CA VAL A 56 -4.21 -4.18 5.25
C VAL A 56 -3.59 -5.54 4.98
N ILE A 57 -3.33 -6.34 6.02
CA ILE A 57 -2.75 -7.69 5.90
C ILE A 57 -3.61 -8.57 5.01
N ALA A 58 -4.92 -8.66 5.30
CA ALA A 58 -5.88 -9.42 4.51
C ALA A 58 -5.88 -8.97 3.05
N ARG A 59 -5.84 -7.66 2.79
CA ARG A 59 -5.81 -7.12 1.43
C ARG A 59 -4.53 -7.49 0.68
N VAL A 60 -3.39 -7.44 1.35
CA VAL A 60 -2.09 -7.68 0.73
C VAL A 60 -1.87 -9.18 0.49
N LEU A 61 -2.18 -10.02 1.48
CA LEU A 61 -1.90 -11.45 1.44
C LEU A 61 -3.00 -12.25 0.74
N LEU A 62 -4.29 -11.95 1.00
CA LEU A 62 -5.42 -12.74 0.48
C LEU A 62 -5.99 -12.19 -0.84
N PHE A 63 -5.85 -10.88 -1.10
CA PHE A 63 -6.42 -10.26 -2.30
C PHE A 63 -5.38 -9.55 -3.17
N PRO A 64 -4.48 -10.28 -3.85
CA PRO A 64 -3.42 -9.68 -4.69
C PRO A 64 -3.94 -8.70 -5.74
N ARG A 65 -5.14 -8.96 -6.29
CA ARG A 65 -5.80 -8.11 -7.28
C ARG A 65 -6.26 -6.76 -6.73
N LEU A 66 -6.45 -6.66 -5.41
CA LEU A 66 -6.84 -5.43 -4.70
C LEU A 66 -5.63 -4.68 -4.13
N ARG A 67 -4.40 -5.15 -4.38
CA ARG A 67 -3.17 -4.39 -4.11
C ARG A 67 -3.23 -3.13 -4.95
N ARG A 68 -3.55 -2.00 -4.32
CA ARG A 68 -3.38 -0.69 -4.97
C ARG A 68 -1.90 -0.57 -5.29
N ARG A 69 -1.52 -0.37 -6.56
CA ARG A 69 -0.13 -0.03 -6.92
C ARG A 69 0.30 1.15 -6.05
N TYR A 70 1.21 0.89 -5.11
CA TYR A 70 1.73 1.84 -4.13
C TYR A 70 2.75 2.78 -4.76
#